data_AF-W4ERH7-F1
#
_entry.id   AF-W4ERH7-F1
#
_cell.length_a   1.000
_cell.length_b   1.000
_cell.length_c   1.000
_cell.angle_alpha   90.00
_cell.angle_beta   90.00
_cell.angle_gamma   90.00
#
_symmetry.space_group_name_H-M   'P 1'
#
loop_
_entity.id
_entity.type
_entity.pdbx_description
1 polymer ?
#
loop_
_entity_poly.entity_id
_entity_poly.type
_entity_poly.pdbx_seq_one_letter_code
_entity_poly.pdbx_strand_id
1 'polypeptide(L)'
;MVQVTFKNNPVTLVGNEVKAGDQAPAFTVVAPDLSEKTLQDYEGKIRLISVVPSIDTGVCDAQTRRFNEAASELGEDVAILTISCDLPFAQKRWCGANGIENVYTLSDHRNMSFGDAYGVHMKELRLLARSVFVVDQDGKVVYAEYVSEGTNHPDYEGALAAVKELVK
;
A
#
# COMPACT_ATOMS: atom_id res chain seq x y z
N MET A 1 -5.15 18.49 2.46
CA MET A 1 -5.19 18.12 1.02
C MET A 1 -3.76 17.96 0.60
N VAL A 2 -3.35 16.71 0.48
CA VAL A 2 -2.02 16.33 0.01
C VAL A 2 -1.87 16.79 -1.43
N GLN A 3 -0.75 17.44 -1.74
CA GLN A 3 -0.35 17.73 -3.12
C GLN A 3 0.74 16.75 -3.51
N VAL A 4 0.52 16.03 -4.62
CA VAL A 4 1.47 15.08 -5.17
C VAL A 4 1.75 15.46 -6.62
N THR A 5 2.99 15.28 -7.05
CA THR A 5 3.39 15.31 -8.45
C THR A 5 3.71 13.91 -8.95
N PHE A 6 3.57 13.71 -10.26
CA PHE A 6 4.05 12.52 -10.95
C PHE A 6 4.90 12.96 -12.15
N LYS A 7 6.21 12.70 -12.09
CA LYS A 7 7.20 13.24 -13.05
C LYS A 7 7.12 14.77 -13.13
N ASN A 8 7.05 15.43 -11.98
CA ASN A 8 6.92 16.88 -11.82
C ASN A 8 5.60 17.49 -12.32
N ASN A 9 4.62 16.68 -12.76
CA ASN A 9 3.29 17.18 -13.12
C ASN A 9 2.35 17.04 -11.92
N PRO A 10 1.65 18.10 -11.48
CA PRO A 10 0.64 17.98 -10.44
C PRO A 10 -0.45 16.99 -10.83
N VAL A 11 -0.88 16.17 -9.86
CA VAL A 11 -2.01 15.25 -10.02
C VAL A 11 -3.07 15.51 -8.95
N THR A 12 -4.33 15.30 -9.30
CA THR A 12 -5.45 15.43 -8.37
C THR A 12 -5.67 14.10 -7.67
N LEU A 13 -5.67 14.11 -6.33
CA LEU A 13 -6.05 12.95 -5.53
C LEU A 13 -7.56 12.95 -5.27
N VAL A 14 -8.21 11.81 -5.54
CA VAL A 14 -9.62 11.56 -5.23
C VAL A 14 -9.71 10.99 -3.82
N GLY A 15 -10.66 11.48 -3.03
CA GLY A 15 -10.87 11.04 -1.65
C GLY A 15 -10.36 12.02 -0.61
N ASN A 16 -10.42 11.59 0.65
CA ASN A 16 -9.89 12.36 1.78
C ASN A 16 -8.54 11.82 2.20
N GLU A 17 -7.66 12.73 2.61
CA GLU A 17 -6.39 12.41 3.25
C GLU A 17 -6.64 11.68 4.58
N VAL A 18 -6.01 10.52 4.73
CA VAL A 18 -5.99 9.71 5.95
C VAL A 18 -4.74 10.04 6.74
N LYS A 19 -4.88 10.20 8.06
CA LYS A 19 -3.79 10.63 8.95
C LYS A 19 -3.61 9.67 10.11
N ALA A 20 -2.43 9.71 10.72
CA ALA A 20 -2.22 9.07 12.01
C ALA A 20 -3.24 9.57 13.03
N GLY A 21 -3.90 8.66 13.73
CA GLY A 21 -5.02 8.95 14.61
C GLY A 21 -6.39 8.52 14.06
N ASP A 22 -6.55 8.44 12.74
CA ASP A 22 -7.82 8.09 12.11
C ASP A 22 -8.11 6.59 12.19
N GLN A 23 -9.39 6.22 12.16
CA GLN A 23 -9.78 4.84 11.87
C GLN A 23 -9.49 4.55 10.40
N ALA A 24 -8.81 3.43 10.12
CA ALA A 24 -8.53 3.01 8.77
C ALA A 24 -9.84 2.79 7.98
N PRO A 25 -10.05 3.48 6.84
CA PRO A 25 -11.25 3.33 6.03
C PRO A 25 -11.42 1.89 5.51
N ALA A 26 -12.67 1.43 5.41
CA ALA A 26 -12.96 0.16 4.77
C ALA A 26 -12.70 0.22 3.25
N PHE A 27 -12.25 -0.88 2.68
CA PHE A 27 -12.04 -1.03 1.25
C PHE A 27 -12.28 -2.47 0.78
N THR A 28 -12.45 -2.63 -0.53
CA THR A 28 -12.49 -3.94 -1.19
C THR A 28 -11.56 -3.94 -2.40
N VAL A 29 -10.58 -4.84 -2.40
CA VAL A 29 -9.59 -5.05 -3.46
C VAL A 29 -9.61 -6.51 -3.93
N VAL A 30 -8.87 -6.83 -4.99
CA VAL A 30 -8.88 -8.15 -5.64
C VAL A 30 -7.52 -8.81 -5.49
N ALA A 31 -7.49 -10.03 -4.97
CA ALA A 31 -6.27 -10.82 -4.84
C ALA A 31 -5.86 -11.51 -6.17
N PRO A 32 -4.65 -12.07 -6.27
CA PRO A 32 -4.14 -12.71 -7.50
C PRO A 32 -4.95 -13.91 -8.00
N ASP A 33 -5.75 -14.52 -7.12
CA ASP A 33 -6.69 -15.61 -7.42
C ASP A 33 -8.10 -15.11 -7.79
N LEU A 34 -8.28 -13.80 -7.92
CA LEU A 34 -9.53 -13.09 -8.20
C LEU A 34 -10.54 -13.06 -7.05
N SER A 35 -10.18 -13.56 -5.86
CA SER A 35 -11.00 -13.39 -4.67
C SER A 35 -11.00 -11.94 -4.21
N GLU A 36 -12.11 -11.52 -3.59
CA GLU A 36 -12.20 -10.21 -2.94
C GLU A 36 -11.49 -10.25 -1.58
N LYS A 37 -10.80 -9.16 -1.26
CA LYS A 37 -10.14 -8.93 0.02
C LYS A 37 -10.49 -7.56 0.55
N THR A 38 -10.60 -7.48 1.86
CA THR A 38 -10.95 -6.30 2.62
C THR A 38 -9.92 -6.07 3.72
N LEU A 39 -10.01 -4.94 4.41
CA LEU A 39 -9.18 -4.70 5.59
C LEU A 39 -9.44 -5.72 6.71
N GLN A 40 -10.67 -6.23 6.83
CA GLN A 40 -11.09 -7.17 7.88
C GLN A 40 -10.48 -8.57 7.70
N ASP A 41 -10.11 -8.96 6.48
CA ASP A 41 -9.39 -10.22 6.22
C ASP A 41 -8.04 -10.31 6.95
N TYR A 42 -7.55 -9.18 7.45
CA TYR A 42 -6.28 -9.05 8.18
C TYR A 42 -6.47 -8.53 9.62
N GLU A 43 -7.70 -8.59 10.15
CA GLU A 43 -8.00 -8.16 11.52
C GLU A 43 -7.14 -8.91 12.56
N GLY A 44 -6.78 -8.21 13.65
CA GLY A 44 -5.89 -8.74 14.68
C GLY A 44 -4.40 -8.71 14.32
N LYS A 45 -4.02 -8.44 13.07
CA LYS A 45 -2.63 -8.18 12.67
C LYS A 45 -2.33 -6.69 12.63
N ILE A 46 -1.06 -6.31 12.70
CA ILE A 46 -0.59 -4.98 12.29
C ILE A 46 -0.47 -4.99 10.76
N ARG A 47 -1.02 -3.99 10.07
CA ARG A 47 -1.02 -3.94 8.60
C ARG A 47 -0.08 -2.84 8.12
N LEU A 48 0.99 -3.20 7.44
CA LEU A 48 1.80 -2.27 6.66
C LEU A 48 1.27 -2.28 5.22
N ILE A 49 0.64 -1.19 4.80
CA ILE A 49 0.05 -1.03 3.47
C ILE A 49 1.01 -0.19 2.62
N SER A 50 1.72 -0.87 1.72
CA SER A 50 2.62 -0.29 0.72
C SER A 50 1.83 -0.01 -0.56
N VAL A 51 1.66 1.26 -0.91
CA VAL A 51 0.91 1.67 -2.11
C VAL A 51 1.87 2.04 -3.22
N VAL A 52 1.66 1.46 -4.40
CA VAL A 52 2.52 1.71 -5.58
C VAL A 52 1.69 2.02 -6.83
N PRO A 53 2.15 2.94 -7.71
CA PRO A 53 1.48 3.21 -8.98
C PRO A 53 1.33 1.98 -9.87
N SER A 54 2.44 1.27 -10.11
CA SER A 54 2.48 0.02 -10.86
C SER A 54 3.74 -0.76 -10.52
N ILE A 55 3.57 -2.04 -10.20
CA ILE A 55 4.62 -2.96 -9.77
C ILE A 55 5.67 -3.25 -10.86
N ASP A 56 5.30 -3.08 -12.13
CA ASP A 56 6.17 -3.28 -13.29
C ASP A 56 7.15 -2.09 -13.53
N THR A 57 7.35 -1.20 -12.55
CA THR A 57 8.30 -0.07 -12.64
C THR A 57 9.37 -0.13 -11.56
N GLY A 58 10.59 0.34 -11.87
CA GLY A 58 11.77 0.09 -11.03
C GLY A 58 11.67 0.54 -9.57
N VAL A 59 11.08 1.71 -9.30
CA VAL A 59 10.91 2.23 -7.92
C VAL A 59 9.88 1.41 -7.15
N CYS A 60 8.82 0.94 -7.83
CA CYS A 60 7.77 0.11 -7.22
C CYS A 60 8.23 -1.32 -6.95
N ASP A 61 9.03 -1.89 -7.86
CA ASP A 61 9.69 -3.18 -7.66
C ASP A 61 10.58 -3.12 -6.40
N ALA A 62 11.44 -2.11 -6.32
CA ALA A 62 12.32 -1.90 -5.17
C ALA A 62 11.54 -1.70 -3.86
N GLN A 63 10.47 -0.91 -3.87
CA GLN A 63 9.62 -0.71 -2.68
C GLN A 63 9.00 -2.02 -2.19
N THR A 64 8.41 -2.80 -3.10
CA THR A 64 7.77 -4.08 -2.74
C THR A 64 8.79 -5.09 -2.22
N ARG A 65 9.96 -5.20 -2.86
CA ARG A 65 11.05 -6.08 -2.40
C ARG A 65 11.57 -5.68 -1.03
N ARG A 66 11.81 -4.39 -0.79
CA ARG A 66 12.33 -3.88 0.48
C ARG A 66 11.42 -4.28 1.64
N PHE A 67 10.11 -4.13 1.47
CA PHE A 67 9.16 -4.56 2.50
C PHE A 67 9.05 -6.09 2.61
N ASN A 68 9.15 -6.84 1.49
CA ASN A 68 9.17 -8.31 1.54
C ASN A 68 10.38 -8.87 2.31
N GLU A 69 11.55 -8.26 2.15
CA GLU A 69 12.75 -8.60 2.92
C GLU A 69 12.55 -8.30 4.40
N ALA A 70 12.06 -7.08 4.70
CA ALA A 70 11.80 -6.65 6.07
C ALA A 70 10.72 -7.48 6.79
N ALA A 71 9.77 -8.06 6.06
CA ALA A 71 8.70 -8.89 6.61
C ALA A 71 9.21 -10.01 7.52
N SER A 72 10.34 -10.63 7.15
CA SER A 72 10.96 -11.71 7.91
C SER A 72 11.44 -11.30 9.31
N GLU A 73 11.66 -10.00 9.52
CA GLU A 73 12.12 -9.43 10.80
C GLU A 73 10.97 -8.90 11.67
N LEU A 74 9.75 -8.82 11.13
CA LEU A 74 8.61 -8.17 11.78
C LEU A 74 7.68 -9.15 12.53
N GLY A 75 7.84 -10.46 12.32
CA GLY A 75 7.03 -11.50 12.97
C GLY A 75 5.69 -11.78 12.31
N GLU A 76 4.99 -12.80 12.80
CA GLU A 76 3.76 -13.34 12.18
C GLU A 76 2.51 -12.46 12.39
N ASP A 77 2.57 -11.57 13.38
CA ASP A 77 1.51 -10.62 13.73
C ASP A 77 1.45 -9.43 12.76
N VAL A 78 2.36 -9.35 11.79
CA VAL A 78 2.40 -8.29 10.77
C VAL A 78 1.95 -8.84 9.41
N ALA A 79 1.00 -8.16 8.78
CA ALA A 79 0.62 -8.38 7.40
C ALA A 79 1.10 -7.22 6.53
N ILE A 80 1.93 -7.51 5.54
CA ILE A 80 2.37 -6.51 4.55
C ILE A 80 1.50 -6.63 3.31
N LEU A 81 0.79 -5.54 2.97
CA LEU A 81 -0.11 -5.45 1.83
C LEU A 81 0.51 -4.51 0.79
N THR A 82 0.76 -4.99 -0.42
CA THR A 82 1.13 -4.13 -1.56
C THR A 82 -0.10 -3.91 -2.43
N ILE A 83 -0.54 -2.67 -2.56
CA ILE A 83 -1.76 -2.32 -3.31
C ILE A 83 -1.41 -1.45 -4.52
N SER A 84 -1.91 -1.83 -5.69
CA SER A 84 -1.77 -1.07 -6.95
C SER A 84 -3.01 -1.22 -7.83
N CYS A 85 -3.05 -0.49 -8.95
CA CYS A 85 -4.05 -0.69 -10.01
C CYS A 85 -3.63 -1.71 -11.06
N ASP A 86 -2.52 -2.43 -10.87
CA ASP A 86 -2.12 -3.50 -11.78
C ASP A 86 -3.15 -4.62 -11.76
N LEU A 87 -3.35 -5.31 -12.89
CA LEU A 87 -4.23 -6.46 -12.92
C LEU A 87 -3.73 -7.57 -11.97
N PRO A 88 -4.63 -8.35 -11.35
CA PRO A 88 -4.26 -9.46 -10.48
C PRO A 88 -3.24 -10.42 -11.12
N PHE A 89 -3.36 -10.65 -12.43
CA PHE A 89 -2.45 -11.51 -13.18
C PHE A 89 -1.03 -10.93 -13.33
N ALA A 90 -0.90 -9.60 -13.45
CA ALA A 90 0.40 -8.94 -13.52
C ALA A 90 1.12 -9.03 -12.17
N GLN A 91 0.39 -8.79 -11.07
CA GLN A 91 0.88 -8.98 -9.71
C GLN A 91 1.29 -10.44 -9.46
N LYS A 92 0.45 -11.42 -9.87
CA LYS A 92 0.76 -12.86 -9.78
C LYS A 92 2.06 -13.22 -10.49
N ARG A 93 2.19 -12.75 -11.75
CA ARG A 93 3.38 -12.97 -12.58
C ARG A 93 4.61 -12.36 -11.91
N TRP A 94 4.50 -11.13 -11.42
CA TRP A 94 5.60 -10.43 -10.78
C TRP A 94 6.06 -11.15 -9.50
N CYS A 95 5.14 -11.59 -8.63
CA CYS A 95 5.52 -12.34 -7.42
C CYS A 95 6.26 -13.64 -7.77
N GLY A 96 5.74 -14.41 -8.74
CA GLY A 96 6.35 -15.67 -9.17
C GLY A 96 7.73 -15.50 -9.80
N ALA A 97 7.96 -14.40 -10.51
CA ALA A 97 9.27 -14.10 -11.11
C ALA A 97 10.33 -13.67 -10.07
N ASN A 98 9.89 -13.18 -8.91
CA ASN A 98 10.76 -12.48 -7.96
C ASN A 98 10.88 -13.18 -6.59
N GLY A 99 10.26 -14.36 -6.43
CA GLY A 99 10.32 -15.13 -5.18
C GLY A 99 9.67 -14.39 -4.00
N ILE A 100 8.56 -13.72 -4.26
CA ILE A 100 7.88 -12.87 -3.28
C ILE A 100 6.83 -13.69 -2.56
N GLU A 101 7.08 -13.96 -1.28
CA GLU A 101 6.28 -14.89 -0.47
C GLU A 101 5.72 -14.24 0.80
N ASN A 102 6.33 -13.14 1.28
CA ASN A 102 6.02 -12.56 2.59
C ASN A 102 5.10 -11.33 2.51
N VAL A 103 4.61 -10.98 1.32
CA VAL A 103 3.70 -9.85 1.12
C VAL A 103 2.49 -10.26 0.30
N TYR A 104 1.34 -9.69 0.64
CA TYR A 104 0.12 -9.86 -0.13
C TYR A 104 0.08 -8.78 -1.22
N THR A 105 0.09 -9.17 -2.49
CA THR A 105 -0.19 -8.24 -3.60
C THR A 105 -1.70 -8.20 -3.86
N LEU A 106 -2.28 -7.00 -3.88
CA LEU A 106 -3.71 -6.77 -4.01
C LEU A 106 -3.98 -5.69 -5.06
N SER A 107 -5.03 -5.88 -5.85
CA SER A 107 -5.37 -5.02 -6.98
C SER A 107 -6.63 -4.21 -6.71
N ASP A 108 -6.50 -2.89 -6.79
CA ASP A 108 -7.62 -1.95 -6.69
C ASP A 108 -8.22 -1.56 -8.07
N HIS A 109 -7.76 -2.21 -9.15
CA HIS A 109 -8.07 -1.83 -10.54
C HIS A 109 -9.56 -1.78 -10.89
N ARG A 110 -10.38 -2.58 -10.18
CA ARG A 110 -11.78 -2.83 -10.53
C ARG A 110 -12.66 -1.64 -10.14
N ASN A 111 -12.52 -1.15 -8.91
CA ASN A 111 -13.44 -0.18 -8.31
C ASN A 111 -12.76 1.08 -7.77
N MET A 112 -11.42 1.13 -7.67
CA MET A 112 -10.69 2.21 -6.98
C MET A 112 -11.13 2.41 -5.52
N SER A 113 -11.63 1.34 -4.88
CA SER A 113 -12.25 1.41 -3.55
C SER A 113 -11.23 1.80 -2.49
N PHE A 114 -10.03 1.23 -2.55
CA PHE A 114 -8.96 1.61 -1.64
C PHE A 114 -8.43 3.00 -1.97
N GLY A 115 -8.18 3.29 -3.25
CA GLY A 115 -7.65 4.55 -3.73
C GLY A 115 -8.50 5.76 -3.33
N ASP A 116 -9.81 5.66 -3.49
CA ASP A 116 -10.76 6.71 -3.13
C ASP A 116 -10.93 6.84 -1.61
N ALA A 117 -10.90 5.72 -0.87
CA ALA A 117 -11.08 5.75 0.59
C ALA A 117 -9.85 6.31 1.32
N TYR A 118 -8.64 6.07 0.79
CA TYR A 118 -7.37 6.50 1.37
C TYR A 118 -6.83 7.79 0.77
N GLY A 119 -7.54 8.41 -0.18
CA GLY A 119 -7.09 9.66 -0.79
C GLY A 119 -5.83 9.49 -1.64
N VAL A 120 -5.62 8.32 -2.25
CA VAL A 120 -4.41 8.00 -3.05
C VAL A 120 -4.73 7.75 -4.52
N HIS A 121 -5.97 7.83 -4.97
CA HIS A 121 -6.29 7.70 -6.40
C HIS A 121 -5.89 8.96 -7.17
N MET A 122 -4.89 8.85 -8.06
CA MET A 122 -4.50 9.91 -9.00
C MET A 122 -5.49 9.97 -10.17
N LYS A 123 -6.39 10.97 -10.16
CA LYS A 123 -7.52 11.11 -11.09
C LYS A 123 -7.10 11.09 -12.56
N GLU A 124 -6.02 11.79 -12.90
CA GLU A 124 -5.55 11.96 -14.28
C GLU A 124 -4.94 10.68 -14.86
N LEU A 125 -4.42 9.81 -14.01
CA LEU A 125 -3.68 8.60 -14.40
C LEU A 125 -4.47 7.32 -14.16
N ARG A 126 -5.49 7.37 -13.30
CA ARG A 126 -6.19 6.19 -12.76
C ARG A 126 -5.20 5.15 -12.22
N LEU A 127 -4.23 5.65 -11.47
CA LEU A 127 -3.20 4.89 -10.73
C LEU A 127 -3.25 5.32 -9.27
N LEU A 128 -2.56 4.57 -8.40
CA LEU A 128 -2.40 4.95 -6.99
C LEU A 128 -1.13 5.79 -6.79
N ALA A 129 -1.25 6.85 -5.99
CA ALA A 129 -0.14 7.66 -5.53
C ALA A 129 0.71 6.85 -4.56
N ARG A 130 2.02 6.89 -4.74
CA ARG A 130 2.94 6.18 -3.86
C ARG A 130 2.78 6.67 -2.42
N SER A 131 2.44 5.76 -1.54
CA SER A 131 2.10 6.05 -0.15
C SER A 131 2.40 4.85 0.72
N VAL A 132 2.54 5.06 2.02
CA VAL A 132 2.68 3.97 3.01
C VAL A 132 1.79 4.28 4.20
N PHE A 133 1.04 3.28 4.65
CA PHE A 133 0.20 3.37 5.85
C PHE A 133 0.56 2.23 6.80
N VAL A 134 0.55 2.49 8.10
CA VAL A 134 0.60 1.44 9.13
C VAL A 134 -0.67 1.53 9.95
N VAL A 135 -1.37 0.40 10.05
CA VAL A 135 -2.61 0.24 10.80
C VAL A 135 -2.36 -0.74 11.94
N ASP A 136 -2.68 -0.35 13.16
CA ASP A 136 -2.55 -1.22 14.33
C ASP A 136 -3.63 -2.31 14.37
N GLN A 137 -3.55 -3.20 15.37
CA GLN A 137 -4.46 -4.35 15.51
C GLN A 137 -5.93 -3.90 15.67
N ASP A 138 -6.17 -2.76 16.31
CA ASP A 138 -7.50 -2.17 16.54
C ASP A 138 -8.05 -1.41 15.31
N GLY A 139 -7.26 -1.32 14.24
CA GLY A 139 -7.67 -0.67 12.99
C GLY A 139 -7.43 0.83 12.93
N LYS A 140 -6.65 1.38 13.85
CA LYS A 140 -6.26 2.78 13.83
C LYS A 140 -4.99 2.97 13.00
N VAL A 141 -4.95 4.03 12.22
CA VAL A 141 -3.76 4.42 11.46
C VAL A 141 -2.76 5.05 12.43
N VAL A 142 -1.57 4.48 12.52
CA VAL A 142 -0.47 4.99 13.36
C VAL A 142 0.62 5.69 12.56
N TYR A 143 0.69 5.41 11.26
CA TYR A 143 1.59 6.05 10.30
C TYR A 143 0.87 6.25 8.97
N ALA A 144 1.06 7.41 8.37
CA ALA A 144 0.57 7.74 7.04
C ALA A 144 1.59 8.62 6.33
N GLU A 145 2.04 8.18 5.17
CA GLU A 145 2.94 8.90 4.30
C GLU A 145 2.36 8.94 2.89
N TYR A 146 2.30 10.14 2.33
CA TYR A 146 2.03 10.36 0.91
C TYR A 146 3.29 10.95 0.28
N VAL A 147 3.90 10.25 -0.66
CA VAL A 147 5.15 10.69 -1.27
C VAL A 147 4.86 11.87 -2.20
N SER A 148 5.51 13.01 -1.97
CA SER A 148 5.22 14.25 -2.68
C SER A 148 5.49 14.17 -4.19
N GLU A 149 6.40 13.30 -4.61
CA GLU A 149 6.68 12.98 -6.02
C GLU A 149 6.62 11.46 -6.22
N GLY A 150 5.67 10.98 -7.02
CA GLY A 150 5.40 9.55 -7.19
C GLY A 150 6.55 8.73 -7.80
N THR A 151 7.55 9.38 -8.41
CA THR A 151 8.78 8.73 -8.85
C THR A 151 9.86 8.57 -7.77
N ASN A 152 9.68 9.17 -6.60
CA ASN A 152 10.61 9.00 -5.47
C ASN A 152 10.26 7.77 -4.64
N HIS A 153 11.17 7.33 -3.77
CA HIS A 153 10.90 6.30 -2.77
C HIS A 153 10.18 6.89 -1.54
N PRO A 154 9.42 6.07 -0.79
CA PRO A 154 8.89 6.47 0.52
C PRO A 154 9.97 6.38 1.60
N ASP A 155 9.67 6.89 2.79
CA ASP A 155 10.46 6.67 4.01
C ASP A 155 10.21 5.26 4.58
N TYR A 156 11.01 4.31 4.11
CA TYR A 156 10.97 2.92 4.58
C TYR A 156 11.22 2.80 6.08
N GLU A 157 12.18 3.56 6.60
CA GLU A 157 12.62 3.41 8.00
C GLU A 157 11.56 4.00 8.94
N GLY A 158 10.92 5.11 8.57
CA GLY A 158 9.77 5.66 9.28
C GLY A 158 8.61 4.66 9.37
N ALA A 159 8.24 4.03 8.24
CA ALA A 159 7.18 3.02 8.22
C ALA A 159 7.53 1.77 9.04
N LEU A 160 8.76 1.25 8.92
CA LEU A 160 9.20 0.08 9.67
C LEU A 160 9.35 0.35 11.17
N ALA A 161 9.79 1.55 11.55
CA ALA A 161 9.82 1.97 12.95
C ALA A 161 8.42 2.00 13.56
N ALA A 162 7.43 2.54 12.85
CA ALA A 162 6.04 2.56 13.30
C ALA A 162 5.48 1.15 13.52
N VAL A 163 5.83 0.17 12.68
CA VAL A 163 5.47 -1.24 12.93
C VAL A 163 6.18 -1.77 14.18
N LYS A 164 7.49 -1.58 14.30
CA LYS A 164 8.28 -2.09 15.43
C LYS A 164 7.84 -1.55 16.79
N GLU A 165 7.27 -0.34 16.83
CA GLU A 165 6.69 0.20 18.06
C GLU A 165 5.44 -0.55 18.55
N LEU A 166 4.72 -1.22 17.64
CA LEU A 166 3.51 -1.98 17.92
C LEU A 166 3.76 -3.47 18.24
N VAL A 167 4.87 -4.04 17.77
CA VAL A 167 5.23 -5.48 17.95
C VAL A 167 5.80 -5.77 19.37
N LYS A 168 5.61 -4.87 20.33
CA LYS A 168 6.18 -4.98 21.69
C LYS A 168 5.45 -5.96 22.60
#